data_AF-A0A5C7WEC6-F1
#
_entry.id   AF-A0A5C7WEC6-F1
#
_cell.length_a   1.000
_cell.length_b   1.000
_cell.length_c   1.000
_cell.angle_alpha   90.00
_cell.angle_beta   90.00
_cell.angle_gamma   90.00
#
_symmetry.space_group_name_H-M   'P 1'
#
loop_
_entity.id
_entity.type
_entity.pdbx_description
1 polymer ?
#
loop_
_entity_poly.entity_id
_entity_poly.type
_entity_poly.pdbx_seq_one_letter_code
_entity_poly.pdbx_strand_id
1 'polypeptide(L)'
;TVITDKNCDACDPNEALVWLRRVIPTLDAVRVDIGDEYGKRLAERFDIVTLPAFIFSKDILHTNFYSQASSLFAGQDGQYFFDMSRIGLPAGRYLKLPTVGEGDIVRGGADAPVTIVTYTDFECTHCGTYRETLKQAVAPFGDQVRVVYKHLPLSFHAQAENAAVASLCAHAQGKFDVYADYLFAKQGEWSKAKGTQKFKDYAWWLKLDGRAFTACLATGAPREQVARDKEEASSLNIAATPATFVNGTFLDGAVSREDIQSAIETELAK
;
A
#
# COMPACT_ATOMS: atom_id res chain seq x y z
N THR A 1 13.91 21.81 7.22
CA THR A 1 13.73 20.86 8.33
C THR A 1 13.53 19.48 7.78
N VAL A 2 14.13 18.48 8.43
CA VAL A 2 13.88 17.06 8.12
C VAL A 2 13.41 16.38 9.40
N ILE A 3 12.20 15.82 9.36
CA ILE A 3 11.67 15.04 10.47
C ILE A 3 12.18 13.61 10.30
N THR A 4 12.73 13.07 11.38
CA THR A 4 13.34 11.75 11.45
C THR A 4 12.86 11.02 12.70
N ASP A 5 13.29 9.77 12.87
CA ASP A 5 13.09 9.03 14.10
C ASP A 5 14.43 8.42 14.51
N LYS A 6 14.94 8.81 15.68
CA LYS A 6 16.22 8.34 16.22
C LYS A 6 16.27 6.83 16.50
N ASN A 7 15.12 6.17 16.59
CA ASN A 7 15.02 4.72 16.80
C ASN A 7 14.77 3.95 15.49
N CYS A 8 14.89 4.62 14.35
CA CYS A 8 14.65 4.06 13.03
C CYS A 8 15.85 4.32 12.13
N ASP A 9 16.70 3.31 11.94
CA ASP A 9 17.89 3.44 11.07
C ASP A 9 17.51 3.76 9.62
N ALA A 10 16.42 3.17 9.13
CA ALA A 10 15.89 3.46 7.79
C ALA A 10 15.35 4.90 7.64
N CYS A 11 15.17 5.62 8.75
CA CYS A 11 14.74 7.02 8.76
C CYS A 11 15.92 8.00 8.71
N ASP A 12 17.17 7.53 8.58
CA ASP A 12 18.33 8.39 8.40
C ASP A 12 18.26 9.14 7.06
N PRO A 13 18.19 10.49 7.07
CA PRO A 13 18.02 11.25 5.85
C PRO A 13 19.32 11.48 5.08
N ASN A 14 20.46 10.91 5.49
CA ASN A 14 21.78 11.25 4.93
C ASN A 14 21.88 11.07 3.41
N GLU A 15 21.45 9.92 2.89
CA GLU A 15 21.51 9.67 1.45
C GLU A 15 20.63 10.65 0.67
N ALA A 16 19.40 10.86 1.15
CA ALA A 16 18.47 11.82 0.57
C ALA A 16 19.02 13.26 0.63
N LEU A 17 19.67 13.66 1.74
CA LEU A 17 20.30 14.98 1.89
C LEU A 17 21.50 15.17 0.95
N VAL A 18 22.29 14.12 0.70
CA VAL A 18 23.37 14.17 -0.30
C VAL A 18 22.79 14.42 -1.69
N TRP A 19 21.72 13.72 -2.06
CA TRP A 19 21.04 13.94 -3.34
C TRP A 19 20.42 15.34 -3.42
N LEU A 20 19.67 15.78 -2.39
CA LEU A 20 19.04 17.09 -2.35
C LEU A 20 20.06 18.24 -2.47
N ARG A 21 21.25 18.12 -1.87
CA ARG A 21 22.33 19.13 -2.02
C ARG A 21 22.87 19.23 -3.43
N ARG A 22 22.72 18.21 -4.28
CA ARG A 22 23.10 18.29 -5.71
C ARG A 22 22.12 19.16 -6.49
N VAL A 23 20.84 19.16 -6.12
CA VAL A 23 19.78 19.94 -6.79
C VAL A 23 19.52 21.30 -6.12
N ILE A 24 19.82 21.42 -4.83
CA ILE A 24 19.73 22.66 -4.03
C ILE A 24 21.07 22.84 -3.29
N PRO A 25 22.10 23.43 -3.94
CA PRO A 25 23.44 23.56 -3.33
C PRO A 25 23.49 24.38 -2.05
N THR A 26 22.52 25.27 -1.84
CA THR A 26 22.38 26.11 -0.64
C THR A 26 21.61 25.43 0.50
N LEU A 27 21.25 24.15 0.35
CA LEU A 27 20.45 23.43 1.34
C LEU A 27 21.20 23.28 2.67
N ASP A 28 20.66 23.93 3.69
CA ASP A 28 20.97 23.68 5.09
C ASP A 28 19.81 22.95 5.76
N ALA A 29 20.11 21.87 6.48
CA ALA A 29 19.12 20.92 6.96
C ALA A 29 19.24 20.70 8.47
N VAL A 30 18.19 21.09 9.19
CA VAL A 30 18.01 20.79 10.62
C VAL A 30 17.18 19.52 10.78
N ARG A 31 17.69 18.55 11.55
CA ARG A 31 16.98 17.33 11.91
C ARG A 31 16.06 17.59 13.11
N VAL A 32 14.86 17.03 13.09
CA VAL A 32 13.86 17.11 14.16
C VAL A 32 13.36 15.70 14.42
N ASP A 33 13.36 15.25 15.67
CA ASP A 33 12.86 13.93 16.02
C ASP A 33 11.32 13.93 16.08
N ILE A 34 10.68 12.89 15.54
CA ILE A 34 9.23 12.72 15.61
C ILE A 34 8.72 12.52 17.05
N GLY A 35 9.59 12.14 17.99
CA GLY A 35 9.27 12.06 19.41
C GLY A 35 9.07 13.42 20.08
N ASP A 36 9.67 14.48 19.53
CA ASP A 36 9.62 15.84 20.10
C ASP A 36 8.29 16.53 19.80
N GLU A 37 7.81 17.42 20.69
CA GLU A 37 6.57 18.18 20.48
C GLU A 37 6.58 19.02 19.19
N TYR A 38 7.74 19.55 18.82
CA TYR A 38 7.88 20.29 17.57
C TYR A 38 7.76 19.36 16.35
N GLY A 39 8.37 18.18 16.38
CA GLY A 39 8.27 17.17 15.32
C GLY A 39 6.84 16.69 15.14
N LYS A 40 6.14 16.36 16.22
CA LYS A 40 4.72 15.94 16.20
C LYS A 40 3.81 17.00 15.58
N ARG A 41 3.94 18.26 16.00
CA ARG A 41 3.15 19.37 15.43
C ARG A 41 3.40 19.58 13.95
N LEU A 42 4.64 19.42 13.48
CA LEU A 42 4.94 19.50 12.06
C LEU A 42 4.35 18.32 11.29
N ALA A 43 4.44 17.10 11.83
CA ALA A 43 3.86 15.91 11.23
C ALA A 43 2.34 16.04 11.10
N GLU A 44 1.65 16.49 12.14
CA GLU A 44 0.20 16.75 12.11
C GLU A 44 -0.16 17.85 11.10
N ARG A 45 0.58 18.96 11.08
CA ARG A 45 0.31 20.10 10.19
C ARG A 45 0.32 19.70 8.72
N PHE A 46 1.31 18.91 8.31
CA PHE A 46 1.52 18.50 6.93
C PHE A 46 0.92 17.14 6.59
N ASP A 47 0.15 16.54 7.51
CA ASP A 47 -0.38 15.19 7.42
C ASP A 47 0.69 14.17 7.00
N ILE A 48 1.86 14.22 7.65
CA ILE A 48 3.00 13.38 7.31
C ILE A 48 2.70 11.94 7.71
N VAL A 49 2.86 11.04 6.74
CA VAL A 49 2.59 9.61 6.92
C VAL A 49 3.83 8.75 6.85
N THR A 50 4.95 9.28 6.35
CA THR A 50 6.23 8.56 6.22
C THR A 50 7.40 9.41 6.69
N LEU A 51 8.45 8.74 7.18
CA LEU A 51 9.73 9.33 7.54
C LEU A 51 10.87 8.72 6.68
N PRO A 52 11.95 9.47 6.40
CA PRO A 52 12.15 10.87 6.77
C PRO A 52 11.29 11.83 5.94
N ALA A 53 10.82 12.92 6.55
CA ALA A 53 9.95 13.91 5.91
C ALA A 53 10.63 15.27 5.77
N PHE A 54 10.57 15.87 4.58
CA PHE A 54 11.33 17.07 4.25
C PHE A 54 10.39 18.28 4.11
N ILE A 55 10.63 19.29 4.93
CA ILE A 55 9.87 20.54 4.95
C ILE A 55 10.81 21.70 4.70
N PHE A 56 10.56 22.45 3.64
CA PHE A 56 11.37 23.56 3.20
C PHE A 56 10.76 24.91 3.64
N SER A 57 11.59 25.93 3.81
CA SER A 57 11.13 27.31 3.95
C SER A 57 10.60 27.83 2.60
N LYS A 58 9.98 29.01 2.62
CA LYS A 58 9.60 29.75 1.40
C LYS A 58 10.74 29.99 0.40
N ASP A 59 11.99 29.89 0.82
CA ASP A 59 13.14 30.10 -0.06
C ASP A 59 13.20 29.04 -1.18
N ILE A 60 12.56 27.88 -0.98
CA ILE A 60 12.45 26.83 -2.00
C ILE A 60 11.81 27.35 -3.29
N LEU A 61 10.87 28.31 -3.18
CA LEU A 61 10.16 28.90 -4.32
C LEU A 61 11.10 29.63 -5.30
N HIS A 62 12.27 30.03 -4.84
CA HIS A 62 13.28 30.74 -5.63
C HIS A 62 14.31 29.80 -6.26
N THR A 63 14.14 28.48 -6.12
CA THR A 63 15.06 27.47 -6.66
C THR A 63 14.56 26.91 -7.99
N ASN A 64 15.50 26.50 -8.85
CA ASN A 64 15.18 25.74 -10.06
C ASN A 64 14.55 24.39 -9.75
N PHE A 65 14.84 23.82 -8.57
CA PHE A 65 14.24 22.57 -8.15
C PHE A 65 12.71 22.71 -8.01
N TYR A 66 12.25 23.75 -7.31
CA TYR A 66 10.81 23.98 -7.15
C TYR A 66 10.13 24.28 -8.48
N SER A 67 10.73 25.08 -9.37
CA SER A 67 10.12 25.38 -10.67
C SER A 67 9.89 24.13 -11.52
N GLN A 68 10.77 23.12 -11.39
CA GLN A 68 10.66 21.84 -12.10
C GLN A 68 9.76 20.82 -11.39
N ALA A 69 9.65 20.89 -10.07
CA ALA A 69 9.02 19.87 -9.24
C ALA A 69 7.86 20.39 -8.39
N SER A 70 7.27 21.53 -8.73
CA SER A 70 6.25 22.21 -7.91
C SER A 70 5.05 21.33 -7.53
N SER A 71 4.68 20.37 -8.38
CA SER A 71 3.60 19.40 -8.12
C SER A 71 3.90 18.39 -7.00
N LEU A 72 5.15 18.32 -6.55
CA LEU A 72 5.60 17.47 -5.43
C LEU A 72 5.60 18.21 -4.10
N PHE A 73 5.25 19.51 -4.09
CA PHE A 73 5.24 20.33 -2.90
C PHE A 73 3.84 20.66 -2.44
N ALA A 74 3.59 20.48 -1.14
CA ALA A 74 2.39 20.97 -0.47
C ALA A 74 2.78 22.16 0.43
N GLY A 75 2.30 23.36 0.07
CA GLY A 75 2.58 24.59 0.80
C GLY A 75 1.54 24.87 1.89
N GLN A 76 2.00 25.13 3.12
CA GLN A 76 1.16 25.52 4.25
C GLN A 76 1.95 26.44 5.20
N ASP A 77 1.36 27.57 5.59
CA ASP A 77 1.94 28.55 6.52
C ASP A 77 3.38 29.00 6.18
N GLY A 78 3.67 29.19 4.89
CA GLY A 78 4.99 29.63 4.41
C GLY A 78 6.09 28.55 4.47
N GLN A 79 5.71 27.31 4.72
CA GLN A 79 6.55 26.12 4.66
C GLN A 79 6.02 25.15 3.58
N TYR A 80 6.89 24.31 3.05
CA TYR A 80 6.59 23.46 1.90
C TYR A 80 7.04 22.03 2.16
N PHE A 81 6.09 21.13 2.37
CA PHE A 81 6.37 19.70 2.47
C PHE A 81 6.68 19.12 1.09
N PHE A 82 7.74 18.32 0.99
CA PHE A 82 8.15 17.65 -0.23
C PHE A 82 7.77 16.16 -0.16
N ASP A 83 6.85 15.76 -1.03
CA ASP A 83 6.34 14.40 -1.12
C ASP A 83 7.32 13.50 -1.90
N MET A 84 8.25 12.89 -1.15
CA MET A 84 9.25 11.98 -1.70
C MET A 84 8.68 10.68 -2.24
N SER A 85 7.48 10.26 -1.79
CA SER A 85 6.88 9.01 -2.25
C SER A 85 6.63 9.03 -3.76
N ARG A 86 6.32 10.21 -4.31
CA ARG A 86 6.04 10.42 -5.74
C ARG A 86 7.25 10.32 -6.65
N ILE A 87 8.46 10.29 -6.09
CA ILE A 87 9.71 10.11 -6.84
C ILE A 87 10.38 8.77 -6.56
N GLY A 88 9.66 7.84 -5.92
CA GLY A 88 10.11 6.46 -5.71
C GLY A 88 11.24 6.31 -4.69
N LEU A 89 11.40 7.30 -3.79
CA LEU A 89 12.32 7.15 -2.67
C LEU A 89 11.64 6.34 -1.55
N PRO A 90 12.32 5.32 -0.99
CA PRO A 90 11.72 4.43 -0.01
C PRO A 90 11.40 5.18 1.29
N ALA A 91 10.24 4.87 1.87
CA ALA A 91 9.91 5.30 3.22
C ALA A 91 10.67 4.44 4.23
N GLY A 92 11.33 5.09 5.20
CA GLY A 92 12.00 4.40 6.30
C GLY A 92 11.02 3.89 7.35
N ARG A 93 10.05 4.72 7.75
CA ARG A 93 8.99 4.36 8.69
C ARG A 93 7.67 4.99 8.30
N TYR A 94 6.60 4.23 8.46
CA TYR A 94 5.24 4.74 8.38
C TYR A 94 4.75 5.21 9.77
N LEU A 95 4.16 6.41 9.82
CA LEU A 95 3.56 6.99 11.02
C LEU A 95 2.09 6.58 11.20
N LYS A 96 1.44 6.21 10.10
CA LYS A 96 0.12 5.60 10.07
C LYS A 96 0.23 4.22 9.44
N LEU A 97 -0.47 3.24 9.99
CA LEU A 97 -0.48 1.87 9.49
C LEU A 97 -1.87 1.53 8.95
N PRO A 98 -1.97 0.57 8.01
CA PRO A 98 -3.25 0.10 7.54
C PRO A 98 -4.08 -0.49 8.67
N THR A 99 -5.40 -0.30 8.59
CA THR A 99 -6.35 -0.83 9.55
C THR A 99 -7.00 -2.10 9.00
N VAL A 100 -7.36 -3.02 9.91
CA VAL A 100 -8.12 -4.22 9.58
C VAL A 100 -9.56 -3.99 9.99
N GLY A 101 -10.46 -3.90 9.02
CA GLY A 101 -11.86 -3.54 9.19
C GLY A 101 -12.84 -4.67 8.88
N GLU A 102 -14.12 -4.40 9.13
CA GLU A 102 -15.21 -5.29 8.74
C GLU A 102 -15.30 -5.36 7.21
N GLY A 103 -15.35 -6.58 6.66
CA GLY A 103 -15.40 -6.82 5.22
C GLY A 103 -14.04 -7.03 4.55
N ASP A 104 -12.94 -6.81 5.27
CA ASP A 104 -11.60 -7.17 4.78
C ASP A 104 -11.49 -8.69 4.58
N ILE A 105 -10.72 -9.09 3.56
CA ILE A 105 -10.46 -10.49 3.28
C ILE A 105 -9.32 -10.97 4.19
N VAL A 106 -9.67 -11.65 5.27
CA VAL A 106 -8.71 -12.15 6.26
C VAL A 106 -8.44 -13.65 6.12
N ARG A 107 -7.18 -14.06 6.32
CA ARG A 107 -6.71 -15.45 6.47
C ARG A 107 -5.86 -15.56 7.72
N GLY A 108 -6.07 -16.61 8.51
CA GLY A 108 -5.42 -16.76 9.82
C GLY A 108 -6.28 -16.21 10.97
N GLY A 109 -5.82 -16.39 12.20
CA GLY A 109 -6.54 -16.01 13.42
C GLY A 109 -6.51 -14.51 13.69
N ALA A 110 -7.58 -13.97 14.27
CA ALA A 110 -7.64 -12.55 14.65
C ALA A 110 -6.56 -12.16 15.68
N ASP A 111 -6.15 -13.12 16.52
CA ASP A 111 -5.16 -12.93 17.59
C ASP A 111 -3.72 -13.23 17.15
N ALA A 112 -3.48 -13.43 15.85
CA ALA A 112 -2.13 -13.65 15.33
C ALA A 112 -1.22 -12.44 15.66
N PRO A 113 -0.04 -12.65 16.28
CA PRO A 113 0.88 -11.57 16.65
C PRO A 113 1.40 -10.78 15.43
N VAL A 114 1.45 -11.42 14.26
CA VAL A 114 1.86 -10.78 13.01
C VAL A 114 0.66 -10.63 12.08
N THR A 115 0.42 -9.39 11.67
CA THR A 115 -0.56 -8.99 10.66
C THR A 115 0.15 -8.56 9.39
N ILE A 116 -0.12 -9.25 8.30
CA ILE A 116 0.33 -8.86 6.98
C ILE A 116 -0.84 -8.24 6.23
N VAL A 117 -0.77 -6.95 5.91
CA VAL A 117 -1.76 -6.29 5.04
C VAL A 117 -1.14 -6.10 3.66
N THR A 118 -1.75 -6.67 2.62
CA THR A 118 -1.25 -6.55 1.24
C THR A 118 -2.29 -5.89 0.33
N TYR A 119 -1.90 -4.80 -0.30
CA TYR A 119 -2.67 -4.12 -1.34
C TYR A 119 -2.36 -4.74 -2.69
N THR A 120 -3.40 -5.21 -3.37
CA THR A 120 -3.27 -5.95 -4.62
C THR A 120 -4.17 -5.39 -5.72
N ASP A 121 -3.69 -5.51 -6.95
CA ASP A 121 -4.44 -5.29 -8.17
C ASP A 121 -4.48 -6.60 -8.98
N PHE A 122 -5.67 -7.06 -9.36
CA PHE A 122 -5.81 -8.31 -10.12
C PHE A 122 -5.28 -8.23 -11.56
N GLU A 123 -5.13 -7.04 -12.14
CA GLU A 123 -4.61 -6.80 -13.49
C GLU A 123 -3.10 -6.53 -13.50
N CYS A 124 -2.49 -6.34 -12.30
CA CYS A 124 -1.04 -6.28 -12.14
C CYS A 124 -0.41 -7.68 -12.24
N THR A 125 0.51 -7.87 -13.18
CA THR A 125 1.25 -9.13 -13.37
C THR A 125 2.09 -9.51 -12.15
N HIS A 126 2.74 -8.52 -11.51
CA HIS A 126 3.56 -8.73 -10.32
C HIS A 126 2.74 -9.17 -9.10
N CYS A 127 1.50 -8.70 -8.96
CA CYS A 127 0.61 -9.11 -7.86
C CYS A 127 0.30 -10.61 -7.90
N GLY A 128 0.09 -11.17 -9.10
CA GLY A 128 -0.16 -12.60 -9.27
C GLY A 128 1.01 -13.47 -8.81
N THR A 129 2.23 -13.13 -9.23
CA THR A 129 3.45 -13.82 -8.76
C THR A 129 3.65 -13.64 -7.25
N TYR A 130 3.49 -12.41 -6.77
CA TYR A 130 3.70 -12.08 -5.36
C TYR A 130 2.72 -12.79 -4.43
N ARG A 131 1.47 -13.01 -4.85
CA ARG A 131 0.51 -13.78 -4.08
C ARG A 131 1.01 -15.19 -3.75
N GLU A 132 1.65 -15.87 -4.70
CA GLU A 132 2.23 -17.20 -4.46
C GLU A 132 3.47 -17.13 -3.57
N THR A 133 4.34 -16.14 -3.78
CA THR A 133 5.48 -15.87 -2.88
C THR A 133 5.01 -15.65 -1.44
N LEU A 134 3.97 -14.84 -1.25
CA LEU A 134 3.40 -14.55 0.06
C LEU A 134 2.84 -15.81 0.72
N LYS A 135 2.06 -16.63 0.00
CA LYS A 135 1.56 -17.92 0.52
C LYS A 135 2.70 -18.82 1.01
N GLN A 136 3.78 -18.92 0.23
CA GLN A 136 4.95 -19.74 0.59
C GLN A 136 5.73 -19.15 1.77
N ALA A 137 5.82 -17.83 1.86
CA ALA A 137 6.50 -17.14 2.95
C ALA A 137 5.78 -17.32 4.29
N VAL A 138 4.44 -17.25 4.31
CA VAL A 138 3.65 -17.34 5.55
C VAL A 138 3.41 -18.77 6.04
N ALA A 139 3.45 -19.76 5.13
CA ALA A 139 3.13 -21.16 5.46
C ALA A 139 3.89 -21.74 6.67
N PRO A 140 5.21 -21.46 6.86
CA PRO A 140 5.95 -21.98 8.02
C PRO A 140 5.52 -21.41 9.38
N PHE A 141 4.83 -20.27 9.41
CA PHE A 141 4.48 -19.58 10.66
C PHE A 141 3.09 -19.99 11.21
N GLY A 142 2.25 -20.63 10.38
CA GLY A 142 0.93 -21.12 10.79
C GLY A 142 0.07 -20.02 11.40
N ASP A 143 -0.52 -20.31 12.57
CA ASP A 143 -1.46 -19.41 13.26
C ASP A 143 -0.80 -18.14 13.85
N GLN A 144 0.54 -18.01 13.76
CA GLN A 144 1.25 -16.81 14.21
C GLN A 144 1.07 -15.63 13.24
N VAL A 145 0.60 -15.89 12.02
CA VAL A 145 0.42 -14.89 10.98
C VAL A 145 -1.03 -14.84 10.53
N ARG A 146 -1.58 -13.62 10.45
CA ARG A 146 -2.80 -13.34 9.70
C ARG A 146 -2.49 -12.48 8.48
N VAL A 147 -3.07 -12.82 7.34
CA VAL A 147 -2.94 -12.10 6.07
C VAL A 147 -4.26 -11.43 5.74
N VAL A 148 -4.20 -10.15 5.40
CA VAL A 148 -5.32 -9.30 5.03
C VAL A 148 -5.09 -8.81 3.61
N TYR A 149 -6.02 -9.11 2.70
CA TYR A 149 -5.97 -8.63 1.33
C TYR A 149 -6.85 -7.40 1.17
N LYS A 150 -6.27 -6.33 0.62
CA LYS A 150 -6.95 -5.08 0.27
C LYS A 150 -6.81 -4.80 -1.22
N HIS A 151 -7.79 -4.12 -1.80
CA HIS A 151 -7.83 -3.85 -3.23
C HIS A 151 -7.33 -2.45 -3.59
N LEU A 152 -6.33 -2.38 -4.47
CA LEU A 152 -5.85 -1.14 -5.05
C LEU A 152 -5.84 -1.22 -6.57
N PRO A 153 -7.01 -1.24 -7.24
CA PRO A 153 -7.07 -1.21 -8.70
C PRO A 153 -6.50 0.10 -9.22
N LEU A 154 -5.44 -0.01 -10.02
CA LEU A 154 -4.71 1.12 -10.58
C LEU A 154 -5.49 1.72 -11.76
N SER A 155 -5.45 3.04 -11.90
CA SER A 155 -6.30 3.77 -12.86
C SER A 155 -6.07 3.43 -14.33
N PHE A 156 -4.89 2.88 -14.65
CA PHE A 156 -4.53 2.44 -16.00
C PHE A 156 -4.93 0.98 -16.30
N HIS A 157 -5.47 0.25 -15.33
CA HIS A 157 -5.98 -1.11 -15.48
C HIS A 157 -7.50 -1.11 -15.63
N ALA A 158 -7.97 -1.35 -16.86
CA ALA A 158 -9.36 -1.10 -17.23
C ALA A 158 -10.38 -2.06 -16.58
N GLN A 159 -9.95 -3.25 -16.17
CA GLN A 159 -10.81 -4.27 -15.56
C GLN A 159 -10.46 -4.57 -14.10
N ALA A 160 -9.38 -3.99 -13.56
CA ALA A 160 -8.94 -4.21 -12.17
C ALA A 160 -10.05 -3.98 -11.13
N GLU A 161 -10.83 -2.90 -11.24
CA GLU A 161 -11.91 -2.63 -10.28
C GLU A 161 -13.04 -3.68 -10.38
N ASN A 162 -13.40 -4.11 -11.58
CA ASN A 162 -14.41 -5.16 -11.75
C ASN A 162 -13.91 -6.50 -11.20
N ALA A 163 -12.63 -6.82 -11.38
CA ALA A 163 -12.00 -8.01 -10.83
C ALA A 163 -11.96 -7.98 -9.29
N ALA A 164 -11.59 -6.84 -8.70
CA ALA A 164 -11.62 -6.63 -7.25
C ALA A 164 -13.03 -6.85 -6.66
N VAL A 165 -14.03 -6.18 -7.24
CA VAL A 165 -15.45 -6.32 -6.86
C VAL A 165 -15.94 -7.76 -7.00
N ALA A 166 -15.58 -8.43 -8.10
CA ALA A 166 -15.91 -9.83 -8.31
C ALA A 166 -15.28 -10.74 -7.24
N SER A 167 -14.04 -10.46 -6.82
CA SER A 167 -13.36 -11.23 -5.78
C SER A 167 -14.02 -11.06 -4.41
N LEU A 168 -14.54 -9.87 -4.09
CA LEU A 168 -15.33 -9.62 -2.87
C LEU A 168 -16.66 -10.37 -2.90
N CYS A 169 -17.30 -10.47 -4.07
CA CYS A 169 -18.50 -11.31 -4.22
C CYS A 169 -18.20 -12.81 -4.06
N ALA A 170 -17.01 -13.27 -4.45
CA ALA A 170 -16.56 -14.62 -4.14
C ALA A 170 -16.19 -14.78 -2.66
N HIS A 171 -15.62 -13.75 -2.04
CA HIS A 171 -15.32 -13.71 -0.61
C HIS A 171 -16.57 -13.89 0.24
N ALA A 172 -17.66 -13.20 -0.10
CA ALA A 172 -18.96 -13.34 0.57
C ALA A 172 -19.53 -14.78 0.53
N GLN A 173 -19.04 -15.63 -0.37
CA GLN A 173 -19.40 -17.04 -0.47
C GLN A 173 -18.32 -17.99 0.09
N GLY A 174 -17.30 -17.46 0.78
CA GLY A 174 -16.18 -18.25 1.31
C GLY A 174 -15.23 -18.78 0.23
N LYS A 175 -15.27 -18.23 -0.99
CA LYS A 175 -14.53 -18.72 -2.17
C LYS A 175 -13.47 -17.75 -2.68
N PHE A 176 -13.02 -16.82 -1.86
CA PHE A 176 -12.02 -15.82 -2.28
C PHE A 176 -10.74 -16.45 -2.86
N ASP A 177 -10.09 -17.40 -2.18
CA ASP A 177 -8.78 -17.90 -2.64
C ASP A 177 -8.84 -18.54 -4.02
N VAL A 178 -9.77 -19.47 -4.21
CA VAL A 178 -9.93 -20.17 -5.48
C VAL A 178 -10.32 -19.20 -6.60
N TYR A 179 -11.11 -18.17 -6.28
CA TYR A 179 -11.51 -17.16 -7.24
C TYR A 179 -10.38 -16.20 -7.60
N ALA A 180 -9.61 -15.74 -6.60
CA ALA A 180 -8.44 -14.88 -6.77
C ALA A 180 -7.34 -15.58 -7.57
N ASP A 181 -7.05 -16.85 -7.26
CA ASP A 181 -6.07 -17.67 -7.99
C ASP A 181 -6.50 -17.82 -9.46
N TYR A 182 -7.80 -18.04 -9.70
CA TYR A 182 -8.33 -18.15 -11.05
C TYR A 182 -8.30 -16.82 -11.82
N LEU A 183 -8.58 -15.69 -11.15
CA LEU A 183 -8.42 -14.36 -11.74
C LEU A 183 -6.98 -14.13 -12.21
N PHE A 184 -5.98 -14.35 -11.34
CA PHE A 184 -4.58 -14.18 -11.74
C PHE A 184 -4.18 -15.14 -12.87
N ALA A 185 -4.61 -16.40 -12.81
CA ALA A 185 -4.32 -17.38 -13.87
C ALA A 185 -4.94 -17.03 -15.23
N LYS A 186 -6.03 -16.24 -15.24
CA LYS A 186 -6.75 -15.84 -16.46
C LYS A 186 -6.61 -14.36 -16.81
N GLN A 187 -5.65 -13.65 -16.19
CA GLN A 187 -5.44 -12.21 -16.36
C GLN A 187 -5.46 -11.76 -17.82
N GLY A 188 -4.72 -12.44 -18.70
CA GLY A 188 -4.65 -12.11 -20.13
C GLY A 188 -5.94 -12.34 -20.94
N GLU A 189 -6.92 -13.04 -20.37
CA GLU A 189 -8.24 -13.27 -20.97
C GLU A 189 -9.24 -12.18 -20.56
N TRP A 190 -9.44 -12.00 -19.25
CA TRP A 190 -10.47 -11.09 -18.76
C TRP A 190 -10.06 -9.62 -18.81
N SER A 191 -8.76 -9.27 -18.78
CA SER A 191 -8.31 -7.87 -18.86
C SER A 191 -8.71 -7.20 -20.18
N LYS A 192 -8.83 -7.99 -21.25
CA LYS A 192 -9.26 -7.55 -22.58
C LYS A 192 -10.79 -7.55 -22.76
N ALA A 193 -11.52 -8.12 -21.81
CA ALA A 193 -12.97 -8.20 -21.86
C ALA A 193 -13.60 -6.84 -21.49
N LYS A 194 -14.90 -6.72 -21.77
CA LYS A 194 -15.71 -5.56 -21.36
C LYS A 194 -16.80 -6.00 -20.39
N GLY A 195 -17.06 -5.14 -19.40
CA GLY A 195 -18.09 -5.38 -18.40
C GLY A 195 -17.80 -6.59 -17.52
N THR A 196 -18.85 -7.15 -16.91
CA THR A 196 -18.69 -8.14 -15.83
C THR A 196 -18.97 -9.58 -16.23
N GLN A 197 -19.24 -9.86 -17.51
CA GLN A 197 -19.69 -11.19 -17.93
C GLN A 197 -18.65 -12.28 -17.66
N LYS A 198 -17.37 -12.04 -17.96
CA LYS A 198 -16.29 -13.02 -17.69
C LYS A 198 -16.20 -13.41 -16.22
N PHE A 199 -16.36 -12.44 -15.32
CA PHE A 199 -16.36 -12.70 -13.89
C PHE A 199 -17.53 -13.60 -13.45
N LYS A 200 -18.72 -13.41 -14.04
CA LYS A 200 -19.87 -14.30 -13.81
C LYS A 200 -19.63 -15.71 -14.34
N ASP A 201 -19.03 -15.82 -15.53
CA ASP A 201 -18.68 -17.11 -16.12
C ASP A 201 -17.68 -17.88 -15.23
N TYR A 202 -16.72 -17.17 -14.64
CA TYR A 202 -15.76 -17.75 -13.71
C TYR A 202 -16.41 -18.19 -12.39
N ALA A 203 -17.34 -17.40 -11.86
CA ALA A 203 -18.12 -17.79 -10.69
C ALA A 203 -18.89 -19.11 -10.95
N TRP A 204 -19.50 -19.24 -12.13
CA TRP A 204 -20.17 -20.48 -12.53
C TRP A 204 -19.20 -21.67 -12.65
N TRP A 205 -18.06 -21.48 -13.31
CA TRP A 205 -17.03 -22.52 -13.46
C TRP A 205 -16.51 -23.03 -12.13
N LEU A 206 -16.29 -22.10 -11.18
CA LEU A 206 -15.79 -22.38 -9.83
C LEU A 206 -16.89 -22.81 -8.85
N LYS A 207 -18.11 -23.07 -9.34
CA LYS A 207 -19.26 -23.58 -8.57
C LYS A 207 -19.69 -22.64 -7.44
N LEU A 208 -19.61 -21.33 -7.65
CA LEU A 208 -20.27 -20.33 -6.81
C LEU A 208 -21.77 -20.29 -7.12
N ASP A 209 -22.57 -19.78 -6.18
CA ASP A 209 -23.95 -19.42 -6.45
C ASP A 209 -23.98 -18.21 -7.40
N GLY A 210 -24.30 -18.46 -8.67
CA GLY A 210 -24.32 -17.45 -9.72
C GLY A 210 -25.41 -16.38 -9.52
N ARG A 211 -26.53 -16.71 -8.84
CA ARG A 211 -27.59 -15.75 -8.54
C ARG A 211 -27.12 -14.80 -7.45
N ALA A 212 -26.59 -15.34 -6.35
CA ALA A 212 -26.02 -14.54 -5.26
C ALA A 212 -24.84 -13.69 -5.74
N PHE A 213 -23.97 -14.26 -6.58
CA PHE A 213 -22.83 -13.55 -7.17
C PHE A 213 -23.28 -12.39 -8.06
N THR A 214 -24.24 -12.63 -8.96
CA THR A 214 -24.77 -11.59 -9.85
C THR A 214 -25.48 -10.49 -9.06
N ALA A 215 -26.23 -10.85 -8.01
CA ALA A 215 -26.85 -9.89 -7.12
C ALA A 215 -25.79 -9.03 -6.40
N CYS A 216 -24.74 -9.65 -5.85
CA CYS A 216 -23.63 -8.96 -5.21
C CYS A 216 -22.96 -7.94 -6.15
N LEU A 217 -22.64 -8.33 -7.40
CA LEU A 217 -22.06 -7.43 -8.40
C LEU A 217 -22.93 -6.20 -8.70
N ALA A 218 -24.24 -6.31 -8.53
CA ALA A 218 -25.20 -5.23 -8.76
C ALA A 218 -25.39 -4.34 -7.52
N THR A 219 -24.93 -4.75 -6.34
CA THR A 219 -24.96 -3.92 -5.13
C THR A 219 -23.81 -2.91 -5.11
N GLY A 220 -23.98 -1.82 -4.36
CA GLY A 220 -22.92 -0.82 -4.11
C GLY A 220 -21.85 -1.30 -3.12
N ALA A 221 -22.17 -2.22 -2.21
CA ALA A 221 -21.33 -2.55 -1.07
C ALA A 221 -19.91 -3.05 -1.42
N PRO A 222 -19.70 -3.97 -2.39
CA PRO A 222 -18.35 -4.35 -2.80
C PRO A 222 -17.54 -3.19 -3.40
N ARG A 223 -18.21 -2.28 -4.14
CA ARG A 223 -17.54 -1.10 -4.71
C ARG A 223 -17.13 -0.11 -3.63
N GLU A 224 -17.98 0.07 -2.63
CA GLU A 224 -17.66 0.89 -1.46
C GLU A 224 -16.47 0.32 -0.68
N GLN A 225 -16.36 -1.01 -0.53
CA GLN A 225 -15.17 -1.62 0.06
C GLN A 225 -13.91 -1.34 -0.76
N VAL A 226 -13.95 -1.54 -2.09
CA VAL A 226 -12.80 -1.21 -2.95
C VAL A 226 -12.46 0.29 -2.87
N ALA A 227 -13.45 1.17 -2.78
CA ALA A 227 -13.22 2.60 -2.62
C ALA A 227 -12.54 2.92 -1.28
N ARG A 228 -12.95 2.28 -0.18
CA ARG A 228 -12.30 2.40 1.14
C ARG A 228 -10.85 1.93 1.10
N ASP A 229 -10.58 0.78 0.50
CA ASP A 229 -9.22 0.26 0.36
C ASP A 229 -8.31 1.23 -0.43
N LYS A 230 -8.82 1.82 -1.51
CA LYS A 230 -8.11 2.84 -2.31
C LYS A 230 -7.87 4.12 -1.52
N GLU A 231 -8.86 4.58 -0.76
CA GLU A 231 -8.74 5.78 0.07
C GLU A 231 -7.71 5.58 1.17
N GLU A 232 -7.72 4.43 1.86
CA GLU A 232 -6.71 4.06 2.84
C GLU A 232 -5.32 4.01 2.22
N ALA A 233 -5.15 3.32 1.07
CA ALA A 233 -3.88 3.28 0.35
C ALA A 233 -3.38 4.68 -0.03
N SER A 234 -4.26 5.55 -0.54
CA SER A 234 -3.94 6.93 -0.86
C SER A 234 -3.54 7.72 0.39
N SER A 235 -4.20 7.51 1.52
CA SER A 235 -3.85 8.16 2.80
C SER A 235 -2.49 7.71 3.33
N LEU A 236 -2.00 6.55 2.88
CA LEU A 236 -0.68 6.02 3.19
C LEU A 236 0.34 6.33 2.08
N ASN A 237 0.00 7.16 1.09
CA ASN A 237 0.84 7.43 -0.09
C ASN A 237 1.27 6.16 -0.86
N ILE A 238 0.45 5.11 -0.83
CA ILE A 238 0.67 3.89 -1.61
C ILE A 238 0.07 4.08 -2.99
N ALA A 239 0.94 4.16 -3.99
CA ALA A 239 0.55 4.41 -5.39
C ALA A 239 0.83 3.23 -6.33
N ALA A 240 1.37 2.12 -5.82
CA ALA A 240 1.78 0.97 -6.59
C ALA A 240 1.36 -0.34 -5.91
N THR A 241 1.33 -1.41 -6.70
CA THR A 241 0.99 -2.76 -6.23
C THR A 241 1.98 -3.80 -6.78
N PRO A 242 2.29 -4.88 -6.04
CA PRO A 242 1.82 -5.14 -4.68
C PRO A 242 2.52 -4.21 -3.67
N ALA A 243 1.84 -3.90 -2.57
CA ALA A 243 2.42 -3.13 -1.47
C ALA A 243 1.99 -3.79 -0.16
N THR A 244 2.95 -4.10 0.70
CA THR A 244 2.69 -4.97 1.85
C THR A 244 3.22 -4.36 3.14
N PHE A 245 2.40 -4.38 4.18
CA PHE A 245 2.82 -4.12 5.55
C PHE A 245 2.91 -5.44 6.30
N VAL A 246 4.01 -5.66 6.99
CA VAL A 246 4.17 -6.68 8.04
C VAL A 246 4.23 -5.93 9.35
N ASN A 247 3.10 -5.83 10.05
CA ASN A 247 2.87 -4.88 11.14
C ASN A 247 3.33 -3.45 10.76
N GLY A 248 4.45 -2.99 11.33
CA GLY A 248 5.02 -1.66 11.09
C GLY A 248 6.04 -1.60 9.94
N THR A 249 6.42 -2.75 9.38
CA THR A 249 7.45 -2.87 8.34
C THR A 249 6.80 -2.83 6.95
N PHE A 250 7.17 -1.86 6.12
CA PHE A 250 6.68 -1.76 4.75
C PHE A 250 7.61 -2.47 3.76
N LEU A 251 7.02 -3.29 2.90
CA LEU A 251 7.68 -4.02 1.83
C LEU A 251 7.09 -3.54 0.51
N ASP A 252 7.85 -2.75 -0.23
CA ASP A 252 7.42 -2.18 -1.51
C ASP A 252 7.61 -3.17 -2.66
N GLY A 253 6.56 -3.40 -3.43
CA GLY A 253 6.59 -4.26 -4.61
C GLY A 253 6.61 -5.75 -4.29
N ALA A 254 6.92 -6.54 -5.33
CA ALA A 254 6.96 -7.98 -5.26
C ALA A 254 8.30 -8.47 -4.69
N VAL A 255 8.48 -8.28 -3.37
CA VAL A 255 9.69 -8.68 -2.64
C VAL A 255 9.86 -10.20 -2.57
N SER A 256 11.06 -10.64 -2.18
CA SER A 256 11.40 -12.06 -2.08
C SER A 256 10.67 -12.75 -0.92
N ARG A 257 10.65 -14.08 -0.94
CA ARG A 257 10.14 -14.87 0.18
C ARG A 257 10.95 -14.57 1.45
N GLU A 258 12.26 -14.50 1.31
CA GLU A 258 13.22 -14.32 2.39
C GLU A 258 13.01 -12.96 3.08
N ASP A 259 12.74 -11.90 2.32
CA ASP A 259 12.44 -10.57 2.87
C ASP A 259 11.16 -10.58 3.72
N ILE A 260 10.11 -11.27 3.23
CA ILE A 260 8.84 -11.41 3.98
C ILE A 260 9.09 -12.20 5.26
N GLN A 261 9.82 -13.33 5.18
CA GLN A 261 10.12 -14.17 6.34
C GLN A 261 10.94 -13.42 7.39
N SER A 262 11.97 -12.68 6.97
CA SER A 262 12.79 -11.84 7.84
C SER A 262 11.95 -10.77 8.55
N ALA A 263 11.01 -10.12 7.84
CA ALA A 263 10.09 -9.16 8.44
C ALA A 263 9.17 -9.83 9.49
N ILE A 264 8.63 -11.02 9.20
CA ILE A 264 7.80 -11.78 10.15
C ILE A 264 8.62 -12.16 11.40
N GLU A 265 9.81 -12.71 11.23
CA GLU A 265 10.70 -13.12 12.32
C GLU A 265 11.10 -11.93 13.20
N THR A 266 11.38 -10.78 12.58
CA THR A 266 11.68 -9.54 13.30
C THR A 266 10.50 -9.08 14.16
N GLU A 267 9.27 -9.17 13.66
CA GLU A 267 8.08 -8.82 14.45
C GLU A 267 7.78 -9.83 15.55
N LEU A 268 8.03 -11.13 15.33
CA LEU A 268 7.83 -12.18 16.34
C LEU A 268 8.88 -12.12 17.47
N ALA A 269 10.02 -11.46 17.25
CA ALA A 269 11.08 -11.33 18.25
C ALA A 269 10.91 -10.13 19.19
N LYS A 270 9.88 -9.29 18.99
CA LYS A 270 9.56 -8.13 19.84
C LYS A 270 8.73 -8.53 21.05
#